data_AF-A0AAW0DZJ3-F1
#
_entry.id   AF-A0AAW0DZJ3-F1
#
_cell.length_a   1.000
_cell.length_b   1.000
_cell.length_c   1.000
_cell.angle_alpha   90.00
_cell.angle_beta   90.00
_cell.angle_gamma   90.00
#
_symmetry.space_group_name_H-M   'P 1'
#
loop_
_entity.id
_entity.type
_entity.pdbx_description
1 polymer ?
#
loop_
_entity_poly.entity_id
_entity_poly.type
_entity_poly.pdbx_seq_one_letter_code
_entity_poly.pdbx_strand_id
1 'polypeptide(L)'
;MRIIDKIQKHGSANPFYTFEFFPPRTDQGFENLVSRIARLSALNPLGISVTWGAGGSTKERSLELAAVTQADHGLDTILHLTCTNMEQGAVDDVLKAAKERGIQSILALRGDPPRGEEEWKPIDPRFTRGADLVTYIRSSPEYSSQFSIGVAAYPDGHTGQLHDERAEISFLKAKVDAGADFIVTQLFYDVDGFLQWIKRVREAGITVPIIPGIMPIQTYSSFLRLTKLCGTRVPDFIMQALEPIRNDDQLVKDYGVQLAVNMIKRLTTEGGMPGVHLCTLNLEKSVQRVLEALEWTHPTGIVQKNKLIEEVATQNELSVTPSSATSSATLGLAALPPVDGEAGKGELNNAATWDDFPNGRFGDFKSPAYGSSGLWGGPAIGHTDIISHCGHPRSLDDLTAIFLAHLHSEIPITPFSPVPLNPESLMILPHLDRLTRRGWWTVGSQPAIDGASSSDEVVGWGPRSGYVFQKGFVEFFCDQVDVDVIERRVQEHGKGWVHWFAGNKNGDCRSNVPENGRNAVTWGVFPGQEIAQTTIIEEESFLSWKDEAFSIWSEWASLYKPQSAERQLLEKVRDERWLVSIVHHDYRNTQALWTFLLDDTASP
;
A
#
# COMPACT_ATOMS: atom_id res chain seq x y z
N MET A 1 26.09 -13.44 -14.20
CA MET A 1 27.03 -12.36 -13.84
C MET A 1 26.39 -11.67 -12.66
N ARG A 2 27.11 -11.47 -11.54
CA ARG A 2 26.46 -10.95 -10.34
C ARG A 2 26.07 -9.49 -10.55
N ILE A 3 25.08 -9.01 -9.80
CA ILE A 3 24.55 -7.66 -9.99
C ILE A 3 25.64 -6.58 -9.82
N ILE A 4 26.60 -6.78 -8.91
CA ILE A 4 27.70 -5.82 -8.73
C ILE A 4 28.57 -5.69 -9.98
N ASP A 5 28.84 -6.82 -10.65
CA ASP A 5 29.62 -6.86 -11.87
C ASP A 5 28.84 -6.19 -13.03
N LYS A 6 27.50 -6.21 -12.98
CA LYS A 6 26.65 -5.45 -13.89
C LYS A 6 26.70 -3.94 -13.58
N ILE A 7 26.49 -3.54 -12.33
CA ILE A 7 26.50 -2.13 -11.86
C ILE A 7 27.79 -1.44 -12.30
N GLN A 8 28.95 -2.09 -12.12
CA GLN A 8 30.26 -1.53 -12.48
C GLN A 8 30.47 -1.28 -13.97
N LYS A 9 29.65 -1.86 -14.85
CA LYS A 9 29.70 -1.62 -16.31
C LYS A 9 28.90 -0.39 -16.75
N HIS A 10 28.09 0.17 -15.86
CA HIS A 10 27.30 1.35 -16.13
C HIS A 10 28.00 2.62 -15.64
N GLY A 11 27.67 3.74 -16.28
CA GLY A 11 28.21 5.06 -16.01
C GLY A 11 27.22 6.13 -16.47
N SER A 12 27.57 7.41 -16.35
CA SER A 12 26.64 8.50 -16.72
C SER A 12 26.18 8.46 -18.19
N ALA A 13 26.96 7.85 -19.09
CA ALA A 13 26.62 7.69 -20.51
C ALA A 13 25.74 6.47 -20.82
N ASN A 14 25.62 5.53 -19.87
CA ASN A 14 24.78 4.34 -19.99
C ASN A 14 24.15 4.08 -18.63
N PRO A 15 23.12 4.85 -18.26
CA PRO A 15 22.52 4.74 -16.95
C PRO A 15 21.80 3.40 -16.76
N PHE A 16 21.49 3.05 -15.50
CA PHE A 16 20.71 1.86 -15.18
C PHE A 16 19.62 2.16 -14.15
N TYR A 17 18.69 1.23 -14.01
CA TYR A 17 17.67 1.29 -12.99
C TYR A 17 17.27 -0.10 -12.54
N THR A 18 16.69 -0.18 -11.34
CA THR A 18 16.11 -1.39 -10.76
C THR A 18 14.71 -1.08 -10.23
N PHE A 19 13.83 -2.07 -10.17
CA PHE A 19 12.47 -1.92 -9.65
C PHE A 19 12.31 -2.67 -8.33
N GLU A 20 11.69 -2.04 -7.32
CA GLU A 20 11.30 -2.73 -6.09
C GLU A 20 9.84 -3.18 -6.14
N PHE A 21 9.59 -4.41 -5.71
CA PHE A 21 8.27 -4.99 -5.53
C PHE A 21 8.10 -5.62 -4.14
N PHE A 22 6.86 -5.70 -3.68
CA PHE A 22 6.49 -6.44 -2.47
C PHE A 22 5.58 -7.62 -2.80
N PRO A 23 5.70 -8.75 -2.07
CA PRO A 23 4.84 -9.91 -2.29
C PRO A 23 3.38 -9.54 -1.97
N PRO A 24 2.42 -9.75 -2.90
CA PRO A 24 1.01 -9.47 -2.66
C PRO A 24 0.42 -10.34 -1.55
N ARG A 25 -0.67 -9.87 -0.93
CA ARG A 25 -1.37 -10.60 0.14
C ARG A 25 -2.26 -11.73 -0.38
N THR A 26 -2.73 -11.62 -1.62
CA THR A 26 -3.65 -12.56 -2.26
C THR A 26 -2.96 -13.31 -3.39
N ASP A 27 -3.40 -14.54 -3.67
CA ASP A 27 -2.83 -15.34 -4.76
C ASP A 27 -3.14 -14.72 -6.13
N GLN A 28 -4.34 -14.15 -6.29
CA GLN A 28 -4.69 -13.41 -7.51
C GLN A 28 -3.83 -12.16 -7.70
N GLY A 29 -3.55 -11.42 -6.62
CA GLY A 29 -2.63 -10.28 -6.65
C GLY A 29 -1.22 -10.71 -7.03
N PHE A 30 -0.79 -11.89 -6.58
CA PHE A 30 0.51 -12.49 -6.95
C PHE A 30 0.58 -12.79 -8.45
N GLU A 31 -0.41 -13.48 -9.02
CA GLU A 31 -0.47 -13.75 -10.47
C GLU A 31 -0.44 -12.46 -11.31
N ASN A 32 -1.21 -11.45 -10.88
CA ASN A 32 -1.25 -10.16 -11.56
C ASN A 32 0.08 -9.40 -11.43
N LEU A 33 0.80 -9.57 -10.31
CA LEU A 33 2.12 -8.97 -10.14
C LEU A 33 3.12 -9.62 -11.09
N VAL A 34 3.11 -10.95 -11.23
CA VAL A 34 3.98 -11.66 -12.19
C VAL A 34 3.72 -11.16 -13.61
N SER A 35 2.46 -11.01 -14.00
CA SER A 35 2.10 -10.42 -15.31
C SER A 35 2.62 -8.98 -15.49
N ARG A 36 2.59 -8.18 -14.43
CA ARG A 36 3.11 -6.80 -14.43
C ARG A 36 4.63 -6.75 -14.52
N ILE A 37 5.33 -7.60 -13.77
CA ILE A 37 6.78 -7.76 -13.85
C ILE A 37 7.19 -8.16 -15.26
N ALA A 38 6.43 -9.03 -15.92
CA ALA A 38 6.67 -9.40 -17.32
C ALA A 38 6.66 -8.17 -18.24
N ARG A 39 5.70 -7.25 -18.08
CA ARG A 39 5.65 -6.01 -18.87
C ARG A 39 6.79 -5.04 -18.53
N LEU A 40 7.06 -4.82 -17.24
CA LEU A 40 8.15 -3.96 -16.79
C LEU A 40 9.53 -4.53 -17.16
N SER A 41 9.67 -5.84 -17.32
CA SER A 41 10.91 -6.48 -17.80
C SER A 41 11.28 -6.04 -19.22
N ALA A 42 10.29 -5.69 -20.05
CA ALA A 42 10.51 -5.23 -21.42
C ALA A 42 11.22 -3.86 -21.48
N LEU A 43 11.18 -3.10 -20.39
CA LEU A 43 11.92 -1.84 -20.26
C LEU A 43 13.44 -2.08 -20.12
N ASN A 44 13.86 -3.33 -19.80
CA ASN A 44 15.24 -3.76 -19.59
C ASN A 44 15.89 -3.17 -18.31
N PRO A 45 15.26 -3.33 -17.12
CA PRO A 45 15.91 -2.99 -15.85
C PRO A 45 17.14 -3.87 -15.61
N LEU A 46 18.10 -3.36 -14.82
CA LEU A 46 19.30 -4.13 -14.44
C LEU A 46 18.95 -5.38 -13.61
N GLY A 47 17.85 -5.28 -12.85
CA GLY A 47 17.30 -6.31 -12.00
C GLY A 47 16.09 -5.78 -11.23
N ILE A 48 15.47 -6.65 -10.44
CA ILE A 48 14.40 -6.30 -9.52
C ILE A 48 14.85 -6.50 -8.07
N SER A 49 14.20 -5.83 -7.15
CA SER A 49 14.34 -6.06 -5.71
C SER A 49 13.01 -6.56 -5.15
N VAL A 50 13.06 -7.59 -4.32
CA VAL A 50 11.87 -8.17 -3.68
C VAL A 50 11.98 -7.97 -2.18
N THR A 51 11.01 -7.24 -1.63
CA THR A 51 10.97 -6.92 -0.19
C THR A 51 10.70 -8.14 0.67
N TRP A 52 10.99 -7.99 1.97
CA TRP A 52 10.91 -9.02 2.98
C TRP A 52 10.12 -8.49 4.18
N GLY A 53 9.05 -9.19 4.56
CA GLY A 53 8.24 -8.83 5.72
C GLY A 53 8.99 -9.01 7.04
N ALA A 54 8.65 -8.18 8.04
CA ALA A 54 9.22 -8.29 9.38
C ALA A 54 9.10 -9.72 9.92
N GLY A 55 10.19 -10.24 10.50
CA GLY A 55 10.22 -11.60 11.05
C GLY A 55 10.16 -12.73 10.03
N GLY A 56 10.25 -12.45 8.73
CA GLY A 56 10.09 -13.47 7.69
C GLY A 56 8.63 -13.85 7.44
N SER A 57 7.66 -13.03 7.85
CA SER A 57 6.23 -13.24 7.63
C SER A 57 5.85 -13.45 6.15
N THR A 58 6.67 -13.00 5.21
CA THR A 58 6.47 -13.19 3.77
C THR A 58 7.53 -14.07 3.11
N LYS A 59 8.33 -14.82 3.89
CA LYS A 59 9.51 -15.57 3.41
C LYS A 59 9.21 -16.39 2.16
N GLU A 60 8.18 -17.22 2.20
CA GLU A 60 7.84 -18.15 1.14
C GLU A 60 7.44 -17.39 -0.14
N ARG A 61 6.55 -16.40 -0.02
CA ARG A 61 6.09 -15.58 -1.16
C ARG A 61 7.20 -14.70 -1.74
N SER A 62 8.06 -14.11 -0.91
CA SER A 62 9.22 -13.33 -1.38
C SER A 62 10.19 -14.21 -2.19
N LEU A 63 10.50 -15.41 -1.68
CA LEU A 63 11.36 -16.36 -2.37
C LEU A 63 10.72 -16.92 -3.65
N GLU A 64 9.41 -17.12 -3.67
CA GLU A 64 8.66 -17.57 -4.85
C GLU A 64 8.65 -16.50 -5.94
N LEU A 65 8.29 -15.25 -5.60
CA LEU A 65 8.30 -14.12 -6.53
C LEU A 65 9.69 -13.91 -7.15
N ALA A 66 10.73 -13.99 -6.32
CA ALA A 66 12.11 -13.88 -6.77
C ALA A 66 12.51 -15.00 -7.75
N ALA A 67 12.05 -16.24 -7.49
CA ALA A 67 12.35 -17.40 -8.34
C ALA A 67 11.60 -17.33 -9.68
N VAL A 68 10.29 -17.05 -9.65
CA VAL A 68 9.45 -16.91 -10.84
C VAL A 68 10.02 -15.82 -11.75
N THR A 69 10.37 -14.66 -11.19
CA THR A 69 10.91 -13.55 -11.98
C THR A 69 12.24 -13.90 -12.66
N GLN A 70 13.15 -14.60 -11.96
CA GLN A 70 14.40 -15.05 -12.56
C GLN A 70 14.18 -16.12 -13.64
N ALA A 71 13.32 -17.10 -13.38
CA ALA A 71 13.07 -18.22 -14.28
C ALA A 71 12.39 -17.78 -15.58
N ASP A 72 11.37 -16.93 -15.47
CA ASP A 72 10.50 -16.60 -16.60
C ASP A 72 10.98 -15.37 -17.38
N HIS A 73 11.70 -14.45 -16.74
CA HIS A 73 12.08 -13.16 -17.34
C HIS A 73 13.59 -12.92 -17.37
N GLY A 74 14.41 -13.79 -16.77
CA GLY A 74 15.87 -13.67 -16.79
C GLY A 74 16.42 -12.40 -16.10
N LEU A 75 15.59 -11.73 -15.29
CA LEU A 75 16.00 -10.57 -14.51
C LEU A 75 16.70 -11.02 -13.23
N ASP A 76 17.86 -10.44 -12.90
CA ASP A 76 18.48 -10.70 -11.61
C ASP A 76 17.60 -10.18 -10.48
N THR A 77 17.48 -10.95 -9.40
CA THR A 77 16.73 -10.52 -8.21
C THR A 77 17.67 -10.17 -7.06
N ILE A 78 17.45 -9.00 -6.46
CA ILE A 78 17.95 -8.59 -5.15
C ILE A 78 16.91 -9.02 -4.11
N LEU A 79 17.21 -10.05 -3.33
CA LEU A 79 16.31 -10.51 -2.28
C LEU A 79 16.60 -9.76 -0.97
N HIS A 80 15.60 -9.11 -0.39
CA HIS A 80 15.74 -8.52 0.94
C HIS A 80 15.84 -9.63 1.99
N LEU A 81 16.70 -9.44 3.00
CA LEU A 81 16.83 -10.36 4.13
C LEU A 81 17.08 -9.57 5.41
N THR A 82 16.17 -9.70 6.38
CA THR A 82 16.29 -9.09 7.72
C THR A 82 16.87 -10.10 8.70
N CYS A 83 17.77 -9.69 9.60
CA CYS A 83 18.41 -10.62 10.52
C CYS A 83 17.83 -10.65 11.93
N THR A 84 17.13 -9.59 12.37
CA THR A 84 17.02 -9.39 13.81
C THR A 84 15.82 -10.03 14.51
N ASN A 85 14.88 -10.56 13.74
CA ASN A 85 13.74 -11.36 14.21
C ASN A 85 13.86 -12.82 13.72
N MET A 86 15.09 -13.31 13.51
CA MET A 86 15.36 -14.64 12.96
C MET A 86 16.47 -15.34 13.73
N GLU A 87 16.32 -16.65 13.94
CA GLU A 87 17.40 -17.51 14.44
C GLU A 87 18.38 -17.85 13.32
N GLN A 88 19.61 -18.27 13.68
CA GLN A 88 20.63 -18.71 12.73
C GLN A 88 20.11 -19.73 11.71
N GLY A 89 19.39 -20.77 12.15
CA GLY A 89 18.86 -21.79 11.24
C GLY A 89 17.88 -21.22 10.21
N ALA A 90 17.05 -20.25 10.61
CA ALA A 90 16.12 -19.60 9.69
C ALA A 90 16.84 -18.76 8.63
N VAL A 91 17.93 -18.09 8.99
CA VAL A 91 18.79 -17.35 8.05
C VAL A 91 19.49 -18.32 7.09
N ASP A 92 20.01 -19.44 7.60
CA ASP A 92 20.67 -20.47 6.80
C ASP A 92 19.72 -21.09 5.76
N ASP A 93 18.50 -21.43 6.17
CA ASP A 93 17.48 -21.97 5.28
C ASP A 93 17.16 -21.00 4.13
N VAL A 94 17.11 -19.70 4.41
CA VAL A 94 16.84 -18.69 3.38
C VAL A 94 18.01 -18.53 2.43
N LEU A 95 19.24 -18.46 2.93
CA LEU A 95 20.44 -18.36 2.09
C LEU A 95 20.59 -19.59 1.20
N LYS A 96 20.33 -20.78 1.75
CA LYS A 96 20.33 -22.03 1.00
C LYS A 96 19.25 -22.02 -0.09
N ALA A 97 18.00 -21.70 0.25
CA ALA A 97 16.91 -21.64 -0.71
C ALA A 97 17.15 -20.59 -1.81
N ALA A 98 17.69 -19.42 -1.45
CA ALA A 98 18.04 -18.39 -2.42
C ALA A 98 19.10 -18.90 -3.41
N LYS A 99 20.16 -19.55 -2.91
CA LYS A 99 21.20 -20.15 -3.75
C LYS A 99 20.65 -21.25 -4.66
N GLU A 100 19.83 -22.16 -4.13
CA GLU A 100 19.19 -23.24 -4.91
C GLU A 100 18.30 -22.71 -6.04
N ARG A 101 17.66 -21.56 -5.84
CA ARG A 101 16.84 -20.85 -6.82
C ARG A 101 17.65 -19.93 -7.76
N GLY A 102 18.98 -19.97 -7.67
CA GLY A 102 19.89 -19.19 -8.50
C GLY A 102 19.98 -17.71 -8.17
N ILE A 103 19.37 -17.26 -7.05
CA ILE A 103 19.49 -15.86 -6.59
C ILE A 103 20.94 -15.61 -6.20
N GLN A 104 21.51 -14.50 -6.68
CA GLN A 104 22.91 -14.13 -6.44
C GLN A 104 23.07 -12.79 -5.72
N SER A 105 21.98 -12.13 -5.34
CA SER A 105 22.03 -10.81 -4.71
C SER A 105 21.15 -10.75 -3.48
N ILE A 106 21.72 -10.35 -2.34
CA ILE A 106 21.02 -10.20 -1.06
C ILE A 106 21.13 -8.75 -0.60
N LEU A 107 20.02 -8.11 -0.24
CA LEU A 107 20.03 -6.85 0.49
C LEU A 107 19.95 -7.16 1.99
N ALA A 108 21.08 -7.03 2.68
CA ALA A 108 21.21 -7.33 4.10
C ALA A 108 20.66 -6.17 4.95
N LEU A 109 19.59 -6.45 5.69
CA LEU A 109 18.85 -5.50 6.50
C LEU A 109 18.85 -5.93 7.97
N ARG A 110 18.72 -4.95 8.87
CA ARG A 110 18.42 -5.24 10.28
C ARG A 110 17.03 -5.87 10.36
N GLY A 111 16.04 -5.13 9.87
CA GLY A 111 14.63 -5.39 10.08
C GLY A 111 14.04 -4.39 11.08
N ASP A 112 12.74 -4.19 10.94
CA ASP A 112 11.94 -3.45 11.90
C ASP A 112 11.53 -4.37 13.06
N PRO A 113 11.20 -3.80 14.24
CA PRO A 113 10.56 -4.56 15.31
C PRO A 113 9.34 -5.34 14.79
N PRO A 114 9.01 -6.51 15.36
CA PRO A 114 7.75 -7.17 15.08
C PRO A 114 6.58 -6.21 15.27
N ARG A 115 5.50 -6.37 14.48
CA ARG A 115 4.25 -5.63 14.74
C ARG A 115 3.82 -5.89 16.19
N GLY A 116 3.60 -4.85 16.98
CA GLY A 116 3.28 -5.02 18.41
C GLY A 116 4.40 -4.67 19.39
N GLU A 117 5.63 -4.37 18.94
CA GLU A 117 6.78 -4.04 19.81
C GLU A 117 7.51 -2.73 19.42
N GLU A 118 7.78 -1.83 20.38
CA GLU A 118 8.60 -0.61 20.13
C GLU A 118 10.08 -0.90 20.03
N GLU A 119 10.54 -1.80 20.89
CA GLU A 119 11.94 -2.10 21.02
C GLU A 119 12.24 -3.41 20.31
N TRP A 120 13.15 -3.30 19.36
CA TRP A 120 13.76 -4.47 18.79
C TRP A 120 14.53 -5.26 19.87
N LYS A 121 14.31 -6.58 19.94
CA LYS A 121 15.11 -7.51 20.76
C LYS A 121 15.71 -8.61 19.88
N PRO A 122 17.03 -8.88 19.98
CA PRO A 122 17.64 -9.97 19.23
C PRO A 122 17.08 -11.30 19.72
N ILE A 123 16.55 -12.10 18.79
CA ILE A 123 16.26 -13.51 19.05
C ILE A 123 17.58 -14.29 19.17
N ASP A 124 18.51 -14.02 18.26
CA ASP A 124 19.87 -14.56 18.28
C ASP A 124 20.88 -13.42 18.53
N PRO A 125 21.77 -13.52 19.54
CA PRO A 125 22.75 -12.48 19.83
C PRO A 125 23.76 -12.24 18.70
N ARG A 126 23.83 -13.14 17.70
CA ARG A 126 24.64 -12.93 16.49
C ARG A 126 24.06 -11.89 15.55
N PHE A 127 22.76 -11.60 15.62
CA PHE A 127 22.09 -10.73 14.66
C PHE A 127 21.49 -9.53 15.36
N THR A 128 22.34 -8.51 15.57
CA THR A 128 21.92 -7.27 16.23
C THR A 128 21.79 -6.09 15.28
N ARG A 129 22.55 -6.12 14.18
CA ARG A 129 22.64 -5.05 13.18
C ARG A 129 22.76 -5.65 11.79
N GLY A 130 22.46 -4.85 10.78
CA GLY A 130 22.65 -5.27 9.38
C GLY A 130 24.10 -5.67 9.07
N ALA A 131 25.10 -5.06 9.72
CA ALA A 131 26.51 -5.42 9.56
C ALA A 131 26.82 -6.86 10.02
N ASP A 132 26.09 -7.36 11.01
CA ASP A 132 26.28 -8.72 11.52
C ASP A 132 25.82 -9.75 10.48
N LEU A 133 24.73 -9.45 9.76
CA LEU A 133 24.26 -10.30 8.65
C LEU A 133 25.26 -10.32 7.50
N VAL A 134 25.84 -9.18 7.15
CA VAL A 134 26.91 -9.10 6.13
C VAL A 134 28.10 -9.98 6.56
N THR A 135 28.57 -9.80 7.79
CA THR A 135 29.68 -10.57 8.36
C THR A 135 29.37 -12.07 8.34
N TYR A 136 28.15 -12.44 8.72
CA TYR A 136 27.70 -13.83 8.75
C TYR A 136 27.75 -14.46 7.35
N ILE A 137 27.14 -13.82 6.35
CA ILE A 137 27.14 -14.32 4.96
C ILE A 137 28.57 -14.43 4.43
N ARG A 138 29.43 -13.44 4.71
CA ARG A 138 30.83 -13.44 4.27
C ARG A 138 31.71 -14.47 4.99
N SER A 139 31.36 -14.85 6.22
CA SER A 139 32.10 -15.86 6.99
C SER A 139 31.93 -17.28 6.45
N SER A 140 30.83 -17.56 5.74
CA SER A 140 30.59 -18.84 5.09
C SER A 140 31.32 -18.90 3.74
N PRO A 141 32.30 -19.81 3.55
CA PRO A 141 33.00 -19.94 2.27
C PRO A 141 32.06 -20.23 1.09
N GLU A 142 30.96 -20.93 1.38
CA GLU A 142 29.93 -21.28 0.40
C GLU A 142 29.17 -20.06 -0.13
N TYR A 143 28.94 -19.07 0.73
CA TYR A 143 28.11 -17.90 0.42
C TYR A 143 28.93 -16.66 0.08
N SER A 144 30.13 -16.55 0.62
CA SER A 144 31.02 -15.38 0.50
C SER A 144 31.34 -15.04 -0.96
N SER A 145 31.52 -16.04 -1.82
CA SER A 145 31.76 -15.82 -3.26
C SER A 145 30.49 -15.87 -4.12
N GLN A 146 29.42 -16.47 -3.60
CA GLN A 146 28.15 -16.65 -4.32
C GLN A 146 27.35 -15.36 -4.39
N PHE A 147 27.22 -14.64 -3.27
CA PHE A 147 26.31 -13.49 -3.17
C PHE A 147 27.02 -12.15 -3.36
N SER A 148 26.40 -11.29 -4.15
CA SER A 148 26.55 -9.85 -4.05
C SER A 148 25.70 -9.32 -2.90
N ILE A 149 26.31 -8.61 -1.96
CA ILE A 149 25.63 -8.15 -0.75
C ILE A 149 25.42 -6.64 -0.80
N GLY A 150 24.17 -6.20 -0.88
CA GLY A 150 23.79 -4.81 -0.72
C GLY A 150 23.48 -4.48 0.74
N VAL A 151 23.57 -3.20 1.12
CA VAL A 151 23.10 -2.70 2.42
C VAL A 151 22.30 -1.41 2.28
N ALA A 152 21.37 -1.16 3.20
CA ALA A 152 20.57 0.08 3.23
C ALA A 152 21.37 1.27 3.80
N ALA A 153 21.07 2.49 3.35
CA ALA A 153 21.55 3.74 3.93
C ALA A 153 20.43 4.79 4.02
N TYR A 154 20.50 5.73 4.95
CA TYR A 154 19.43 6.70 5.22
C TYR A 154 19.96 8.13 5.09
N PRO A 155 19.76 8.80 3.93
CA PRO A 155 20.29 10.14 3.70
C PRO A 155 19.76 11.19 4.69
N ASP A 156 18.49 11.07 5.11
CA ASP A 156 17.83 11.94 6.10
C ASP A 156 17.98 11.43 7.55
N GLY A 157 18.74 10.35 7.76
CA GLY A 157 18.88 9.67 9.06
C GLY A 157 17.83 8.57 9.29
N HIS A 158 18.13 7.67 10.24
CA HIS A 158 17.24 6.55 10.58
C HIS A 158 16.21 6.99 11.63
N THR A 159 14.93 6.67 11.42
CA THR A 159 13.86 6.94 12.40
C THR A 159 14.05 6.10 13.68
N GLY A 160 13.90 6.71 14.85
CA GLY A 160 13.92 5.99 16.14
C GLY A 160 15.24 6.02 16.92
N GLN A 161 16.32 6.60 16.39
CA GLN A 161 17.53 6.89 17.19
C GLN A 161 18.05 8.29 16.83
N LEU A 162 18.18 9.16 17.84
CA LEU A 162 18.83 10.48 17.71
C LEU A 162 20.34 10.28 17.60
N HIS A 163 20.82 9.81 16.46
CA HIS A 163 22.24 9.76 16.15
C HIS A 163 22.65 11.03 15.40
N ASP A 164 23.80 11.59 15.80
CA ASP A 164 24.52 12.55 14.96
C ASP A 164 24.82 11.88 13.60
N GLU A 165 24.70 12.61 12.50
CA GLU A 165 24.89 12.10 11.14
C GLU A 165 26.24 11.37 10.97
N ARG A 166 27.27 11.82 11.69
CA ARG A 166 28.59 11.17 11.73
C ARG A 166 28.54 9.74 12.26
N ALA A 167 27.69 9.48 13.25
CA ALA A 167 27.50 8.13 13.80
C ALA A 167 26.78 7.23 12.78
N GLU A 168 25.75 7.74 12.09
CA GLU A 168 25.07 7.02 11.00
C GLU A 168 26.04 6.64 9.87
N ILE A 169 26.90 7.57 9.44
CA ILE A 169 27.94 7.30 8.44
C ILE A 169 28.95 6.28 8.95
N SER A 170 29.31 6.31 10.24
CA SER A 170 30.18 5.31 10.86
C SER A 170 29.56 3.91 10.85
N PHE A 171 28.26 3.78 11.14
CA PHE A 171 27.54 2.51 11.04
C PHE A 171 27.41 2.03 9.59
N LEU A 172 27.19 2.95 8.64
CA LEU A 172 27.24 2.63 7.22
C LEU A 172 28.62 2.11 6.82
N LYS A 173 29.68 2.76 7.27
CA LYS A 173 31.06 2.31 7.04
C LYS A 173 31.30 0.93 7.61
N ALA A 174 30.83 0.64 8.82
CA ALA A 174 30.94 -0.69 9.43
C ALA A 174 30.27 -1.79 8.58
N LYS A 175 29.10 -1.50 7.99
CA LYS A 175 28.43 -2.43 7.05
C LYS A 175 29.25 -2.68 5.78
N VAL A 176 29.88 -1.63 5.24
CA VAL A 176 30.75 -1.74 4.05
C VAL A 176 32.03 -2.49 4.38
N ASP A 177 32.69 -2.16 5.49
CA ASP A 177 33.92 -2.81 5.95
C ASP A 177 33.70 -4.30 6.29
N ALA A 178 32.47 -4.69 6.67
CA ALA A 178 32.07 -6.09 6.84
C ALA A 178 31.99 -6.87 5.50
N GLY A 179 32.03 -6.19 4.36
CA GLY A 179 32.08 -6.78 3.02
C GLY A 179 30.83 -6.56 2.17
N ALA A 180 30.09 -5.47 2.37
CA ALA A 180 29.02 -5.09 1.44
C ALA A 180 29.59 -4.59 0.10
N ASP A 181 28.94 -4.95 -1.00
CA ASP A 181 29.38 -4.64 -2.37
C ASP A 181 28.75 -3.35 -2.92
N PHE A 182 27.54 -2.98 -2.46
CA PHE A 182 26.83 -1.78 -2.89
C PHE A 182 25.86 -1.29 -1.80
N ILE A 183 25.38 -0.06 -1.96
CA ILE A 183 24.44 0.59 -1.05
C ILE A 183 23.18 0.95 -1.82
N VAL A 184 22.01 0.68 -1.25
CA VAL A 184 20.72 1.22 -1.70
C VAL A 184 20.24 2.21 -0.65
N THR A 185 19.85 3.42 -1.05
CA THR A 185 19.39 4.42 -0.08
C THR A 185 17.89 4.30 0.16
N GLN A 186 17.47 4.66 1.36
CA GLN A 186 16.08 5.02 1.63
C GLN A 186 15.67 6.18 0.71
N LEU A 187 14.37 6.27 0.45
CA LEU A 187 13.76 7.37 -0.29
C LEU A 187 13.99 8.73 0.38
N PHE A 188 14.17 9.75 -0.46
CA PHE A 188 14.40 11.14 -0.08
C PHE A 188 13.77 12.07 -1.11
N TYR A 189 13.45 13.30 -0.72
CA TYR A 189 12.92 14.33 -1.62
C TYR A 189 13.77 15.61 -1.65
N ASP A 190 14.66 15.78 -0.67
CA ASP A 190 15.66 16.84 -0.64
C ASP A 190 16.95 16.41 -1.38
N VAL A 191 17.02 16.73 -2.67
CA VAL A 191 18.19 16.42 -3.52
C VAL A 191 19.44 17.18 -3.05
N ASP A 192 19.31 18.41 -2.55
CA ASP A 192 20.46 19.18 -2.09
C ASP A 192 21.07 18.56 -0.83
N GLY A 193 20.22 18.14 0.12
CA GLY A 193 20.61 17.36 1.29
C GLY A 193 21.34 16.07 0.90
N PHE A 194 20.78 15.32 -0.05
CA PHE A 194 21.38 14.08 -0.56
C PHE A 194 22.76 14.30 -1.20
N LEU A 195 22.94 15.31 -2.04
CA LEU A 195 24.23 15.61 -2.69
C LEU A 195 25.31 15.96 -1.67
N GLN A 196 24.95 16.65 -0.59
CA GLN A 196 25.87 16.93 0.52
C GLN A 196 26.19 15.66 1.33
N TRP A 197 25.17 14.83 1.59
CA TRP A 197 25.34 13.55 2.28
C TRP A 197 26.31 12.62 1.53
N ILE A 198 26.20 12.51 0.20
CA ILE A 198 27.15 11.74 -0.62
C ILE A 198 28.59 12.21 -0.40
N LYS A 199 28.84 13.52 -0.38
CA LYS A 199 30.22 14.05 -0.18
C LYS A 199 30.80 13.55 1.14
N ARG A 200 30.01 13.63 2.23
CA ARG A 200 30.42 13.16 3.56
C ARG A 200 30.63 11.65 3.61
N VAL A 201 29.78 10.87 2.93
CA VAL A 201 29.96 9.42 2.79
C VAL A 201 31.27 9.08 2.06
N ARG A 202 31.62 9.81 0.99
CA ARG A 202 32.89 9.64 0.28
C ARG A 202 34.09 10.08 1.12
N GLU A 203 33.98 11.17 1.87
CA GLU A 203 35.01 11.64 2.82
C GLU A 203 35.29 10.62 3.93
N ALA A 204 34.28 9.84 4.35
CA ALA A 204 34.44 8.72 5.28
C ALA A 204 35.12 7.47 4.66
N GLY A 205 35.50 7.53 3.38
CA GLY A 205 36.22 6.46 2.69
C GLY A 205 35.33 5.33 2.16
N ILE A 206 34.01 5.52 2.09
CA ILE A 206 33.09 4.56 1.49
C ILE A 206 33.14 4.73 -0.04
N THR A 207 33.62 3.71 -0.76
CA THR A 207 33.85 3.76 -2.22
C THR A 207 32.93 2.87 -3.03
N VAL A 208 32.17 1.98 -2.39
CA VAL A 208 31.20 1.10 -3.08
C VAL A 208 30.12 1.92 -3.81
N PRO A 209 29.49 1.37 -4.87
CA PRO A 209 28.40 2.04 -5.56
C PRO A 209 27.24 2.36 -4.62
N ILE A 210 26.65 3.55 -4.78
CA ILE A 210 25.46 4.01 -4.06
C ILE A 210 24.35 4.15 -5.10
N ILE A 211 23.22 3.51 -4.86
CA ILE A 211 22.04 3.52 -5.73
C ILE A 211 20.94 4.30 -5.00
N PRO A 212 20.62 5.54 -5.43
CA PRO A 212 19.60 6.36 -4.81
C PRO A 212 18.21 5.74 -4.97
N GLY A 213 17.47 5.59 -3.86
CA GLY A 213 16.07 5.18 -3.83
C GLY A 213 15.14 6.33 -4.21
N ILE A 214 14.30 6.13 -5.23
CA ILE A 214 13.36 7.13 -5.75
C ILE A 214 11.97 6.51 -5.81
N MET A 215 10.98 7.21 -5.28
CA MET A 215 9.58 6.81 -5.35
C MET A 215 8.76 7.96 -5.96
N PRO A 216 8.17 7.78 -7.16
CA PRO A 216 7.25 8.77 -7.71
C PRO A 216 6.01 8.88 -6.82
N ILE A 217 5.56 10.12 -6.56
CA ILE A 217 4.36 10.38 -5.76
C ILE A 217 3.13 9.87 -6.52
N GLN A 218 2.29 9.08 -5.84
CA GLN A 218 1.08 8.49 -6.43
C GLN A 218 -0.20 9.22 -6.02
N THR A 219 -0.38 9.45 -4.72
CA THR A 219 -1.52 10.18 -4.14
C THR A 219 -1.04 11.05 -2.98
N TYR A 220 -1.80 12.09 -2.66
CA TYR A 220 -1.45 13.04 -1.60
C TYR A 220 -1.41 12.37 -0.22
N SER A 221 -2.44 11.57 0.08
CA SER A 221 -2.57 10.83 1.34
C SER A 221 -1.47 9.80 1.54
N SER A 222 -1.14 9.01 0.50
CA SER A 222 -0.07 8.02 0.56
C SER A 222 1.29 8.67 0.78
N PHE A 223 1.53 9.81 0.14
CA PHE A 223 2.78 10.55 0.26
C PHE A 223 3.00 11.09 1.69
N LEU A 224 2.00 11.74 2.28
CA LEU A 224 2.08 12.23 3.67
C LEU A 224 2.33 11.11 4.67
N ARG A 225 1.63 9.98 4.51
CA ARG A 225 1.80 8.82 5.39
C ARG A 225 3.22 8.24 5.29
N LEU A 226 3.71 8.05 4.07
CA LEU A 226 5.00 7.41 3.83
C LEU A 226 6.16 8.30 4.27
N THR A 227 6.13 9.60 3.97
CA THR A 227 7.18 10.53 4.41
C THR A 227 7.26 10.62 5.93
N LYS A 228 6.11 10.60 6.62
CA LYS A 228 6.07 10.52 8.09
C LYS A 228 6.67 9.22 8.62
N LEU A 229 6.31 8.08 8.02
CA LEU A 229 6.81 6.75 8.43
C LEU A 229 8.33 6.63 8.26
N CYS A 230 8.85 7.09 7.12
CA CYS A 230 10.28 7.05 6.81
C CYS A 230 11.08 8.17 7.49
N GLY A 231 10.42 9.16 8.11
CA GLY A 231 11.07 10.34 8.67
C GLY A 231 11.76 11.21 7.62
N THR A 232 11.31 11.11 6.37
CA THR A 232 11.95 11.75 5.22
C THR A 232 11.72 13.25 5.23
N ARG A 233 12.77 14.03 4.95
CA ARG A 233 12.66 15.48 4.83
C ARG A 233 11.99 15.83 3.49
N VAL A 234 10.87 16.54 3.55
CA VAL A 234 10.15 17.03 2.38
C VAL A 234 10.36 18.54 2.23
N PRO A 235 10.99 19.01 1.14
CA PRO A 235 11.08 20.44 0.84
C PRO A 235 9.71 21.13 0.72
N ASP A 236 9.58 22.34 1.29
CA ASP A 236 8.32 23.09 1.35
C ASP A 236 7.66 23.32 -0.03
N PHE A 237 8.47 23.50 -1.08
CA PHE A 237 7.95 23.72 -2.44
C PHE A 237 7.12 22.54 -2.94
N ILE A 238 7.41 21.31 -2.47
CA ILE A 238 6.65 20.11 -2.84
C ILE A 238 5.25 20.17 -2.24
N MET A 239 5.15 20.50 -0.96
CA MET A 239 3.86 20.62 -0.28
C MET A 239 3.03 21.77 -0.85
N GLN A 240 3.66 22.92 -1.13
CA GLN A 240 2.99 24.06 -1.76
C GLN A 240 2.41 23.73 -3.15
N ALA A 241 3.07 22.86 -3.91
CA ALA A 241 2.59 22.42 -5.21
C ALA A 241 1.48 21.36 -5.11
N LEU A 242 1.53 20.49 -4.10
CA LEU A 242 0.57 19.41 -3.89
C LEU A 242 -0.74 19.87 -3.24
N GLU A 243 -0.70 20.83 -2.31
CA GLU A 243 -1.86 21.26 -1.52
C GLU A 243 -3.08 21.71 -2.36
N PRO A 244 -2.92 22.45 -3.48
CA PRO A 244 -4.03 22.87 -4.33
C PRO A 244 -4.65 21.73 -5.15
N ILE A 245 -3.92 20.63 -5.35
CA ILE A 245 -4.32 19.49 -6.18
C ILE A 245 -4.58 18.23 -5.36
N ARG A 246 -4.59 18.32 -4.02
CA ARG A 246 -4.65 17.17 -3.09
C ARG A 246 -5.82 16.20 -3.30
N ASN A 247 -6.93 16.67 -3.87
CA ASN A 247 -8.14 15.88 -4.14
C ASN A 247 -8.21 15.33 -5.58
N ASP A 248 -7.22 15.64 -6.42
CA ASP A 248 -7.09 15.16 -7.79
C ASP A 248 -5.85 14.27 -7.91
N ASP A 249 -6.06 12.97 -7.70
CA ASP A 249 -4.99 11.97 -7.71
C ASP A 249 -4.23 11.91 -9.05
N GLN A 250 -4.88 12.27 -10.16
CA GLN A 250 -4.23 12.30 -11.46
C GLN A 250 -3.23 13.46 -11.55
N LEU A 251 -3.64 14.66 -11.14
CA LEU A 251 -2.74 15.82 -11.07
C LEU A 251 -1.58 15.57 -10.08
N VAL A 252 -1.86 14.93 -8.94
CA VAL A 252 -0.82 14.56 -7.96
C VAL A 252 0.19 13.59 -8.57
N LYS A 253 -0.28 12.56 -9.29
CA LYS A 253 0.58 11.60 -9.99
C LYS A 253 1.41 12.27 -11.08
N ASP A 254 0.82 13.15 -11.88
CA ASP A 254 1.52 13.90 -12.92
C ASP A 254 2.65 14.75 -12.34
N TYR A 255 2.38 15.45 -11.24
CA TYR A 255 3.40 16.18 -10.49
C TYR A 255 4.47 15.23 -9.94
N GLY A 256 4.08 14.09 -9.38
CA GLY A 256 4.98 13.06 -8.84
C GLY A 256 5.96 12.49 -9.86
N VAL A 257 5.49 12.22 -11.09
CA VAL A 257 6.32 11.79 -12.22
C VAL A 257 7.33 12.89 -12.58
N GLN A 258 6.87 14.14 -12.75
CA GLN A 258 7.75 15.24 -13.13
C GLN A 258 8.81 15.53 -12.06
N LEU A 259 8.43 15.44 -10.78
CA LEU A 259 9.35 15.58 -9.65
C LEU A 259 10.43 14.50 -9.70
N ALA A 260 10.06 13.22 -9.85
CA ALA A 260 11.00 12.11 -9.94
C ALA A 260 11.97 12.26 -11.12
N VAL A 261 11.48 12.67 -12.30
CA VAL A 261 12.33 12.97 -13.48
C VAL A 261 13.36 14.05 -13.16
N ASN A 262 12.93 15.15 -12.53
CA ASN A 262 13.83 16.24 -12.16
C ASN A 262 14.88 15.80 -11.14
N MET A 263 14.47 15.02 -10.14
CA MET A 263 15.40 14.45 -9.15
C MET A 263 16.44 13.56 -9.82
N ILE A 264 16.02 12.62 -10.67
CA ILE A 264 16.94 11.69 -11.35
C ILE A 264 17.92 12.44 -12.26
N LYS A 265 17.45 13.46 -12.99
CA LYS A 265 18.33 14.33 -13.79
C LYS A 265 19.39 14.99 -12.91
N ARG A 266 19.02 15.61 -11.79
CA ARG A 266 19.99 16.22 -10.88
C ARG A 266 20.96 15.19 -10.28
N LEU A 267 20.48 14.02 -9.87
CA LEU A 267 21.32 12.96 -9.30
C LEU A 267 22.36 12.44 -10.29
N THR A 268 21.98 12.33 -11.56
CA THR A 268 22.87 11.85 -12.63
C THR A 268 23.87 12.94 -13.05
N THR A 269 23.45 14.19 -13.19
CA THR A 269 24.31 15.29 -13.65
C THR A 269 25.18 15.92 -12.56
N GLU A 270 24.64 16.13 -11.36
CA GLU A 270 25.34 16.79 -10.24
C GLU A 270 25.95 15.78 -9.28
N GLY A 271 25.25 14.67 -9.03
CA GLY A 271 25.69 13.63 -8.08
C GLY A 271 26.60 12.58 -8.69
N GLY A 272 26.68 12.49 -10.02
CA GLY A 272 27.43 11.45 -10.73
C GLY A 272 26.88 10.05 -10.45
N MET A 273 25.59 9.92 -10.14
CA MET A 273 24.93 8.64 -9.86
C MET A 273 24.48 8.01 -11.18
N PRO A 274 25.08 6.89 -11.63
CA PRO A 274 24.78 6.30 -12.93
C PRO A 274 23.52 5.42 -12.92
N GLY A 275 22.86 5.24 -11.78
CA GLY A 275 21.61 4.51 -11.74
C GLY A 275 20.81 4.75 -10.49
N VAL A 276 19.54 4.36 -10.53
CA VAL A 276 18.56 4.60 -9.46
C VAL A 276 17.76 3.34 -9.13
N HIS A 277 17.22 3.30 -7.93
CA HIS A 277 16.34 2.24 -7.45
C HIS A 277 14.92 2.80 -7.36
N LEU A 278 14.01 2.31 -8.20
CA LEU A 278 12.64 2.81 -8.30
C LEU A 278 11.72 1.97 -7.42
N CYS A 279 11.21 2.55 -6.34
CA CYS A 279 10.15 1.94 -5.54
C CYS A 279 8.82 2.06 -6.28
N THR A 280 8.30 0.92 -6.76
CA THR A 280 7.13 0.90 -7.66
C THR A 280 5.80 0.94 -6.92
N LEU A 281 5.78 0.54 -5.64
CA LEU A 281 4.56 0.18 -4.90
C LEU A 281 3.70 -0.88 -5.62
N ASN A 282 4.35 -1.78 -6.35
CA ASN A 282 3.75 -2.72 -7.29
C ASN A 282 3.01 -2.05 -8.46
N LEU A 283 3.17 -0.75 -8.72
CA LEU A 283 2.54 0.01 -9.82
C LEU A 283 3.44 0.12 -11.05
N GLU A 284 2.83 0.22 -12.24
CA GLU A 284 3.56 0.20 -13.52
C GLU A 284 3.70 1.60 -14.14
N LYS A 285 2.59 2.33 -14.31
CA LYS A 285 2.58 3.53 -15.17
C LYS A 285 3.49 4.65 -14.70
N SER A 286 3.55 4.93 -13.40
CA SER A 286 4.34 6.06 -12.90
C SER A 286 5.83 5.86 -13.15
N VAL A 287 6.35 4.65 -12.96
CA VAL A 287 7.76 4.36 -13.24
C VAL A 287 8.05 4.26 -14.73
N GLN A 288 7.11 3.74 -15.53
CA GLN A 288 7.21 3.77 -16.99
C GLN A 288 7.31 5.20 -17.53
N ARG A 289 6.39 6.09 -17.12
CA ARG A 289 6.40 7.51 -17.53
C ARG A 289 7.68 8.24 -17.12
N VAL A 290 8.23 7.93 -15.95
CA VAL A 290 9.53 8.47 -15.52
C VAL A 290 10.65 8.04 -16.47
N LEU A 291 10.71 6.75 -16.81
CA LEU A 291 11.75 6.22 -17.70
C LEU A 291 11.62 6.72 -19.14
N GLU A 292 10.40 6.83 -19.65
CA GLU A 292 10.12 7.41 -20.97
C GLU A 292 10.55 8.88 -21.03
N ALA A 293 10.20 9.68 -20.00
CA ALA A 293 10.58 11.09 -19.92
C ALA A 293 12.10 11.32 -19.71
N LEU A 294 12.82 10.30 -19.22
CA LEU A 294 14.27 10.27 -19.14
C LEU A 294 14.94 9.73 -20.41
N GLU A 295 14.16 9.17 -21.34
CA GLU A 295 14.64 8.44 -22.52
C GLU A 295 15.52 7.23 -22.16
N TRP A 296 15.25 6.60 -21.02
CA TRP A 296 15.98 5.41 -20.52
C TRP A 296 15.36 4.09 -20.99
N THR A 297 14.21 4.16 -21.66
CA THR A 297 13.62 3.05 -22.38
C THR A 297 14.32 2.94 -23.74
N HIS A 298 15.27 2.02 -23.87
CA HIS A 298 15.79 1.71 -25.20
C HIS A 298 14.66 1.05 -26.02
N PRO A 299 14.40 1.48 -27.28
CA PRO A 299 13.44 0.80 -28.12
C PRO A 299 13.97 -0.60 -28.44
N THR A 300 13.55 -1.59 -27.66
CA THR A 300 13.62 -2.98 -28.07
C THR A 300 12.60 -3.14 -29.20
N GLY A 301 13.05 -3.70 -30.33
CA GLY A 301 12.30 -3.78 -31.59
C GLY A 301 11.08 -4.70 -31.58
N ILE A 302 10.25 -4.64 -30.54
CA ILE A 302 8.93 -5.27 -30.51
C ILE A 302 7.92 -4.20 -30.11
N VAL A 303 7.70 -3.24 -31.03
CA VAL A 303 6.39 -2.59 -31.08
C VAL A 303 5.43 -3.68 -31.53
N GLN A 304 4.76 -4.33 -30.59
CA GLN A 304 3.59 -5.13 -30.89
C GLN A 304 2.50 -4.15 -31.34
N LYS A 305 2.55 -3.75 -32.62
CA LYS A 305 1.42 -3.08 -33.27
C LYS A 305 0.24 -4.00 -33.06
N ASN A 306 -0.78 -3.53 -32.35
CA ASN A 306 -2.08 -4.18 -32.26
C ASN A 306 -2.56 -4.46 -33.69
N LYS A 307 -2.37 -5.69 -34.16
CA LYS A 307 -2.95 -6.18 -35.41
C LYS A 307 -4.35 -6.65 -35.10
N LEU A 308 -5.27 -5.72 -34.91
CA LEU A 308 -6.69 -5.99 -34.98
C LEU A 308 -7.34 -4.94 -35.86
N ILE A 309 -7.48 -5.33 -37.13
CA ILE A 309 -8.60 -5.17 -38.06
C ILE A 309 -8.01 -5.04 -39.47
N GLU A 310 -7.85 -6.17 -40.15
CA GLU A 310 -7.87 -6.20 -41.62
C GLU A 310 -9.34 -6.10 -42.04
N GLU A 311 -9.64 -5.10 -42.87
CA GLU A 311 -10.95 -4.88 -43.45
C GLU A 311 -11.32 -6.02 -44.41
N VAL A 312 -12.41 -6.72 -44.12
CA VAL A 312 -13.16 -7.45 -45.15
C VAL A 312 -14.61 -7.01 -45.06
N ALA A 313 -15.01 -6.23 -46.07
CA ALA A 313 -16.37 -5.77 -46.28
C ALA A 313 -17.28 -6.93 -46.73
N THR A 314 -18.50 -6.98 -46.19
CA THR A 314 -19.74 -7.34 -46.93
C THR A 314 -20.97 -6.98 -46.10
N GLN A 315 -21.96 -6.36 -46.75
CA GLN A 315 -23.19 -5.79 -46.18
C GLN A 315 -24.37 -6.78 -46.22
N ASN A 316 -25.22 -6.76 -45.18
CA ASN A 316 -26.70 -6.66 -45.20
C ASN A 316 -27.21 -6.86 -43.75
N GLU A 317 -27.62 -5.80 -43.06
CA GLU A 317 -28.97 -5.20 -42.94
C GLU A 317 -29.86 -5.83 -41.85
N LEU A 318 -30.28 -4.96 -40.91
CA LEU A 318 -31.08 -5.15 -39.68
C LEU A 318 -30.34 -5.59 -38.39
N SER A 319 -29.26 -4.89 -38.02
CA SER A 319 -28.82 -4.79 -36.62
C SER A 319 -28.47 -3.35 -36.25
N VAL A 320 -29.02 -2.85 -35.13
CA VAL A 320 -28.58 -1.58 -34.53
C VAL A 320 -27.25 -1.87 -33.83
N THR A 321 -26.18 -1.29 -34.36
CA THR A 321 -24.82 -1.43 -33.80
C THR A 321 -24.50 -0.26 -32.88
N PRO A 322 -23.52 -0.42 -31.95
CA PRO A 322 -23.03 0.69 -31.11
C PRO A 322 -22.65 1.94 -31.92
N SER A 323 -22.11 1.80 -33.14
CA SER A 323 -21.77 2.95 -33.99
C SER A 323 -22.99 3.73 -34.49
N SER A 324 -24.12 3.07 -34.72
CA SER A 324 -25.38 3.71 -35.13
C SER A 324 -26.06 4.45 -33.95
N ALA A 325 -25.91 3.92 -32.73
CA ALA A 325 -26.32 4.59 -31.50
C ALA A 325 -25.43 5.81 -31.20
N THR A 326 -24.11 5.68 -31.37
CA THR A 326 -23.13 6.77 -31.22
C THR A 326 -23.36 7.87 -32.25
N SER A 327 -23.66 7.54 -33.51
CA SER A 327 -23.96 8.54 -34.55
C SER A 327 -25.23 9.34 -34.25
N SER A 328 -26.27 8.68 -33.72
CA SER A 328 -27.51 9.37 -33.28
C SER A 328 -27.27 10.26 -32.06
N ALA A 329 -26.42 9.83 -31.12
CA ALA A 329 -26.04 10.63 -29.95
C ALA A 329 -25.16 11.84 -30.33
N THR A 330 -24.26 11.67 -31.31
CA THR A 330 -23.36 12.72 -31.81
C THR A 330 -24.14 13.81 -32.55
N LEU A 331 -25.18 13.44 -33.31
CA LEU A 331 -26.10 14.39 -33.96
C LEU A 331 -26.94 15.18 -32.95
N GLY A 332 -27.30 14.57 -31.81
CA GLY A 332 -27.99 15.26 -30.71
C GLY A 332 -27.11 16.23 -29.92
N LEU A 333 -25.79 15.98 -29.86
CA LEU A 333 -24.79 16.79 -29.14
C LEU A 333 -24.31 18.02 -29.95
N ALA A 334 -24.51 18.04 -31.27
CA ALA A 334 -24.12 19.17 -32.13
C ALA A 334 -25.03 20.42 -32.00
N ALA A 335 -26.05 20.38 -31.14
CA ALA A 335 -27.05 21.44 -30.98
C ALA A 335 -26.84 22.35 -29.75
N LEU A 336 -25.72 22.26 -29.03
CA LEU A 336 -25.45 23.09 -27.84
C LEU A 336 -24.28 24.07 -28.09
N PRO A 337 -24.40 25.35 -27.70
CA PRO A 337 -23.34 26.34 -27.87
C PRO A 337 -22.18 26.10 -26.90
N PRO A 338 -20.94 26.53 -27.24
CA PRO A 338 -19.75 26.15 -26.50
C PRO A 338 -19.62 26.90 -25.17
N VAL A 339 -19.16 26.17 -24.14
CA VAL A 339 -18.68 26.71 -22.86
C VAL A 339 -17.15 26.70 -22.91
N ASP A 340 -16.54 27.87 -22.66
CA ASP A 340 -15.08 28.04 -22.62
C ASP A 340 -14.45 27.30 -21.43
N GLY A 341 -13.39 26.53 -21.71
CA GLY A 341 -12.52 25.88 -20.73
C GLY A 341 -12.00 24.52 -21.21
N GLU A 342 -10.81 24.50 -21.82
CA GLU A 342 -10.16 23.25 -22.24
C GLU A 342 -9.76 22.40 -21.01
N ALA A 343 -10.60 21.40 -20.70
CA ALA A 343 -10.22 20.22 -19.92
C ALA A 343 -10.27 19.01 -20.86
N GLY A 344 -9.13 18.34 -21.08
CA GLY A 344 -9.08 17.10 -21.85
C GLY A 344 -7.90 16.97 -22.81
N LYS A 345 -6.68 16.88 -22.28
CA LYS A 345 -5.55 16.21 -22.95
C LYS A 345 -4.96 15.11 -22.06
N GLY A 346 -5.81 14.41 -21.31
CA GLY A 346 -5.49 13.15 -20.65
C GLY A 346 -6.09 12.00 -21.45
N GLU A 347 -5.36 10.89 -21.58
CA GLU A 347 -5.90 9.66 -22.19
C GLU A 347 -7.20 9.23 -21.49
N LEU A 348 -8.14 8.67 -22.26
CA LEU A 348 -9.40 8.14 -21.76
C LEU A 348 -9.12 7.05 -20.71
N ASN A 349 -9.55 7.27 -19.47
CA ASN A 349 -9.42 6.32 -18.37
C ASN A 349 -10.36 5.12 -18.62
N ASN A 350 -9.81 3.98 -19.03
CA ASN A 350 -10.49 2.68 -19.02
C ASN A 350 -10.50 2.10 -17.60
N ALA A 351 -11.46 1.23 -17.24
CA ALA A 351 -11.46 0.45 -16.00
C ALA A 351 -10.10 -0.24 -15.63
N ALA A 352 -9.21 -0.45 -16.61
CA ALA A 352 -7.84 -0.92 -16.42
C ALA A 352 -6.88 0.09 -15.73
N THR A 353 -7.23 1.37 -15.60
CA THR A 353 -6.37 2.40 -14.98
C THR A 353 -6.43 2.43 -13.45
N TRP A 354 -7.31 1.62 -12.83
CA TRP A 354 -7.44 1.52 -11.37
C TRP A 354 -6.33 0.68 -10.73
N ASP A 355 -5.67 -0.14 -11.55
CA ASP A 355 -4.48 -0.89 -11.20
C ASP A 355 -3.22 0.01 -11.06
N ASP A 356 -3.40 1.33 -11.29
CA ASP A 356 -2.34 2.36 -11.29
C ASP A 356 -2.25 3.18 -10.00
N PHE A 357 -3.12 2.95 -9.01
CA PHE A 357 -3.05 3.63 -7.71
C PHE A 357 -2.83 2.62 -6.58
N PRO A 358 -2.15 3.01 -5.48
CA PRO A 358 -2.00 2.14 -4.33
C PRO A 358 -3.38 1.73 -3.80
N ASN A 359 -3.66 0.43 -3.84
CA ASN A 359 -4.94 -0.09 -3.39
C ASN A 359 -4.90 -0.32 -1.89
N GLY A 360 -5.65 0.50 -1.16
CA GLY A 360 -5.89 0.33 0.26
C GLY A 360 -6.78 -0.88 0.54
N ARG A 361 -7.28 -0.96 1.77
CA ARG A 361 -8.17 -2.02 2.26
C ARG A 361 -9.42 -2.26 1.40
N PHE A 362 -9.91 -1.24 0.71
CA PHE A 362 -11.16 -1.31 -0.07
C PHE A 362 -10.94 -1.28 -1.58
N GLY A 363 -9.69 -1.39 -2.04
CA GLY A 363 -9.38 -1.52 -3.47
C GLY A 363 -9.64 -2.93 -3.99
N ASP A 364 -9.49 -3.13 -5.30
CA ASP A 364 -9.65 -4.46 -5.93
C ASP A 364 -8.63 -5.45 -5.35
N PHE A 365 -9.07 -6.57 -4.75
CA PHE A 365 -8.15 -7.58 -4.19
C PHE A 365 -7.26 -8.24 -5.24
N LYS A 366 -7.67 -8.16 -6.50
CA LYS A 366 -6.90 -8.65 -7.64
C LYS A 366 -5.72 -7.75 -7.94
N SER A 367 -5.75 -6.49 -7.51
CA SER A 367 -4.62 -5.60 -7.71
C SER A 367 -3.39 -6.14 -6.95
N PRO A 368 -2.23 -6.24 -7.60
CA PRO A 368 -0.92 -6.50 -6.97
C PRO A 368 -0.58 -5.56 -5.81
N ALA A 369 -1.12 -4.35 -5.82
CA ALA A 369 -0.92 -3.34 -4.76
C ALA A 369 -1.92 -3.46 -3.59
N TYR A 370 -2.85 -4.42 -3.63
CA TYR A 370 -3.89 -4.61 -2.61
C TYR A 370 -3.29 -4.92 -1.25
N GLY A 371 -3.84 -4.29 -0.20
CA GLY A 371 -3.42 -4.56 1.18
C GLY A 371 -1.98 -4.12 1.44
N SER A 372 -1.43 -3.18 0.66
CA SER A 372 -0.12 -2.56 0.88
C SER A 372 0.00 -1.80 2.22
N SER A 373 -1.03 -1.91 3.07
CA SER A 373 -1.10 -1.46 4.46
C SER A 373 -0.08 -2.10 5.43
N GLY A 374 1.03 -2.68 4.96
CA GLY A 374 2.12 -3.20 5.80
C GLY A 374 3.49 -2.80 5.25
N LEU A 375 4.40 -2.38 6.14
CA LEU A 375 5.68 -1.68 5.89
C LEU A 375 5.61 -0.38 5.06
N TRP A 376 4.63 -0.25 4.15
CA TRP A 376 4.48 0.86 3.22
C TRP A 376 3.10 1.54 3.27
N GLY A 377 2.18 1.05 4.11
CA GLY A 377 0.84 1.63 4.18
C GLY A 377 0.04 1.43 5.46
N GLY A 378 0.59 0.77 6.47
CA GLY A 378 -0.05 0.62 7.77
C GLY A 378 0.51 1.65 8.72
N PRO A 379 -0.28 2.18 9.65
CA PRO A 379 0.27 3.04 10.66
C PRO A 379 1.17 2.21 11.59
N ALA A 380 2.49 2.41 11.54
CA ALA A 380 3.30 2.15 12.71
C ALA A 380 3.00 3.30 13.69
N ILE A 381 1.90 3.18 14.43
CA ILE A 381 1.65 4.06 15.57
C ILE A 381 2.66 3.66 16.64
N GLY A 382 3.42 4.62 17.20
CA GLY A 382 4.29 4.34 18.33
C GLY A 382 3.47 3.77 19.49
N HIS A 383 3.96 2.74 20.16
CA HIS A 383 3.18 2.06 21.21
C HIS A 383 2.92 2.95 22.42
N THR A 384 3.83 3.90 22.68
CA THR A 384 3.75 4.95 23.69
C THR A 384 2.56 5.87 23.40
N ASP A 385 2.28 6.13 22.11
CA ASP A 385 1.12 6.91 21.72
C ASP A 385 -0.16 6.12 21.97
N ILE A 386 -0.22 4.82 21.68
CA ILE A 386 -1.44 4.04 21.96
C ILE A 386 -1.73 3.92 23.46
N ILE A 387 -0.75 3.61 24.30
CA ILE A 387 -0.97 3.50 25.75
C ILE A 387 -1.40 4.85 26.35
N SER A 388 -0.81 5.96 25.91
CA SER A 388 -1.16 7.29 26.43
C SER A 388 -2.60 7.70 26.10
N HIS A 389 -3.12 7.30 24.94
CA HIS A 389 -4.50 7.61 24.54
C HIS A 389 -5.53 6.58 25.04
N CYS A 390 -5.23 5.29 24.91
CA CYS A 390 -6.18 4.20 25.21
C CYS A 390 -6.11 3.69 26.66
N GLY A 391 -5.10 4.10 27.44
CA GLY A 391 -4.99 3.79 28.86
C GLY A 391 -4.86 2.29 29.16
N HIS A 392 -5.60 1.83 30.18
CA HIS A 392 -5.51 0.48 30.73
C HIS A 392 -6.91 -0.16 30.85
N PRO A 393 -7.49 -0.67 29.75
CA PRO A 393 -8.84 -1.23 29.76
C PRO A 393 -8.89 -2.55 30.53
N ARG A 394 -9.79 -2.69 31.51
CA ARG A 394 -9.94 -3.89 32.34
C ARG A 394 -11.34 -4.51 32.29
N SER A 395 -12.26 -3.85 31.59
CA SER A 395 -13.63 -4.30 31.35
C SER A 395 -14.08 -3.97 29.92
N LEU A 396 -15.17 -4.60 29.47
CA LEU A 396 -15.79 -4.27 28.18
C LEU A 396 -16.35 -2.83 28.16
N ASP A 397 -16.72 -2.30 29.33
CA ASP A 397 -17.17 -0.91 29.47
C ASP A 397 -16.01 0.07 29.26
N ASP A 398 -14.80 -0.27 29.71
CA ASP A 398 -13.60 0.53 29.44
C ASP A 398 -13.29 0.58 27.94
N LEU A 399 -13.39 -0.57 27.25
CA LEU A 399 -13.22 -0.62 25.80
C LEU A 399 -14.29 0.23 25.11
N THR A 400 -15.56 0.10 25.51
CA THR A 400 -16.66 0.90 24.98
C THR A 400 -16.39 2.40 25.17
N ALA A 401 -15.89 2.81 26.33
CA ALA A 401 -15.52 4.20 26.61
C ALA A 401 -14.39 4.70 25.68
N ILE A 402 -13.38 3.87 25.39
CA ILE A 402 -12.28 4.23 24.47
C ILE A 402 -12.80 4.47 23.04
N PHE A 403 -13.65 3.57 22.52
CA PHE A 403 -14.24 3.75 21.20
C PHE A 403 -15.13 5.00 21.13
N LEU A 404 -15.92 5.28 22.19
CA LEU A 404 -16.70 6.50 22.29
C LEU A 404 -15.82 7.76 22.36
N ALA A 405 -14.76 7.73 23.15
CA ALA A 405 -13.83 8.86 23.27
C ALA A 405 -13.21 9.22 21.91
N HIS A 406 -12.92 8.23 21.06
CA HIS A 406 -12.46 8.48 19.70
C HIS A 406 -13.53 9.10 18.80
N LEU A 407 -14.77 8.57 18.84
CA LEU A 407 -15.90 9.13 18.10
C LEU A 407 -16.19 10.59 18.48
N HIS A 408 -16.02 10.95 19.76
CA HIS A 408 -16.17 12.32 20.27
C HIS A 408 -14.92 13.17 20.13
N SER A 409 -13.88 12.68 19.44
CA SER A 409 -12.59 13.36 19.23
C SER A 409 -11.87 13.75 20.54
N GLU A 410 -12.18 13.09 21.66
CA GLU A 410 -11.46 13.23 22.93
C GLU A 410 -10.09 12.57 22.86
N ILE A 411 -9.99 11.47 22.10
CA ILE A 411 -8.72 10.86 21.71
C ILE A 411 -8.57 10.87 20.17
N PRO A 412 -7.42 11.32 19.63
CA PRO A 412 -7.24 11.49 18.20
C PRO A 412 -7.07 10.17 17.46
N ILE A 413 -6.66 9.10 18.13
CA ILE A 413 -6.29 7.83 17.50
C ILE A 413 -6.71 6.63 18.36
N THR A 414 -6.91 5.49 17.71
CA THR A 414 -7.05 4.16 18.31
C THR A 414 -6.19 3.15 17.54
N PRO A 415 -6.00 1.92 18.03
CA PRO A 415 -5.30 0.88 17.26
C PRO A 415 -5.95 0.57 15.89
N PHE A 416 -7.26 0.80 15.76
CA PHE A 416 -7.99 0.61 14.49
C PHE A 416 -7.99 1.86 13.60
N SER A 417 -7.81 3.05 14.19
CA SER A 417 -7.88 4.34 13.51
C SER A 417 -6.65 5.19 13.86
N PRO A 418 -5.59 5.19 13.02
CA PRO A 418 -4.36 5.95 13.28
C PRO A 418 -4.44 7.44 13.01
N VAL A 419 -5.60 7.91 12.57
CA VAL A 419 -5.87 9.30 12.21
C VAL A 419 -7.13 9.76 12.94
N PRO A 420 -7.28 11.08 13.17
CA PRO A 420 -8.52 11.66 13.66
C PRO A 420 -9.71 11.26 12.78
N LEU A 421 -10.90 11.27 13.40
CA LEU A 421 -12.14 10.94 12.74
C LEU A 421 -12.34 11.80 11.48
N ASN A 422 -12.61 11.15 10.34
CA ASN A 422 -12.91 11.84 9.09
C ASN A 422 -14.16 12.72 9.27
N PRO A 423 -14.18 13.99 8.80
CA PRO A 423 -15.37 14.82 8.77
C PRO A 423 -16.64 14.14 8.23
N GLU A 424 -16.54 13.19 7.29
CA GLU A 424 -17.71 12.46 6.79
C GLU A 424 -18.44 11.66 7.88
N SER A 425 -17.70 11.12 8.85
CA SER A 425 -18.27 10.33 9.96
C SER A 425 -19.10 11.19 10.90
N LEU A 426 -18.88 12.51 10.94
CA LEU A 426 -19.70 13.43 11.73
C LEU A 426 -21.16 13.45 11.25
N MET A 427 -21.41 13.13 9.97
CA MET A 427 -22.76 13.06 9.39
C MET A 427 -23.59 11.92 9.98
N ILE A 428 -22.93 10.89 10.54
CA ILE A 428 -23.56 9.67 11.07
C ILE A 428 -23.18 9.40 12.53
N LEU A 429 -22.49 10.33 13.18
CA LEU A 429 -21.99 10.21 14.55
C LEU A 429 -23.06 9.77 15.56
N PRO A 430 -24.30 10.29 15.55
CA PRO A 430 -25.33 9.83 16.50
C PRO A 430 -25.66 8.33 16.36
N HIS A 431 -25.54 7.76 15.15
CA HIS A 431 -25.76 6.34 14.92
C HIS A 431 -24.57 5.52 15.41
N LEU A 432 -23.35 5.95 15.10
CA LEU A 432 -22.12 5.29 15.55
C LEU A 432 -22.02 5.27 17.08
N ASP A 433 -22.41 6.36 17.75
CA ASP A 433 -22.47 6.44 19.22
C ASP A 433 -23.48 5.41 19.78
N ARG A 434 -24.69 5.31 19.22
CA ARG A 434 -25.69 4.31 19.64
C ARG A 434 -25.20 2.88 19.46
N LEU A 435 -24.57 2.55 18.34
CA LEU A 435 -24.00 1.23 18.09
C LEU A 435 -22.90 0.91 19.11
N THR A 436 -21.99 1.85 19.32
CA THR A 436 -20.86 1.68 20.24
C THR A 436 -21.35 1.48 21.68
N ARG A 437 -22.35 2.25 22.14
CA ARG A 437 -22.98 2.07 23.48
C ARG A 437 -23.68 0.72 23.65
N ARG A 438 -24.13 0.09 22.56
CA ARG A 438 -24.68 -1.28 22.58
C ARG A 438 -23.58 -2.35 22.72
N GLY A 439 -22.30 -1.96 22.63
CA GLY A 439 -21.16 -2.87 22.61
C GLY A 439 -20.76 -3.30 21.20
N TRP A 440 -21.27 -2.65 20.16
CA TRP A 440 -20.86 -2.86 18.77
C TRP A 440 -19.79 -1.84 18.41
N TRP A 441 -18.52 -2.22 18.61
CA TRP A 441 -17.40 -1.29 18.50
C TRP A 441 -17.02 -1.06 17.04
N THR A 442 -17.36 0.12 16.53
CA THR A 442 -17.20 0.47 15.11
C THR A 442 -15.74 0.71 14.74
N VAL A 443 -15.30 0.09 13.65
CA VAL A 443 -13.92 0.17 13.11
C VAL A 443 -13.87 0.63 11.66
N GLY A 444 -15.03 0.83 11.02
CA GLY A 444 -15.15 1.42 9.70
C GLY A 444 -16.58 1.87 9.45
N SER A 445 -16.76 3.00 8.78
CA SER A 445 -18.10 3.51 8.46
C SER A 445 -18.03 4.53 7.34
N GLN A 446 -19.12 4.67 6.59
CA GLN A 446 -19.30 5.72 5.60
C GLN A 446 -20.79 6.09 5.50
N PRO A 447 -21.13 7.39 5.38
CA PRO A 447 -22.51 7.80 5.11
C PRO A 447 -22.97 7.35 3.72
N ALA A 448 -24.28 7.36 3.50
CA ALA A 448 -24.82 7.28 2.14
C ALA A 448 -24.86 8.69 1.53
N ILE A 449 -24.40 8.82 0.29
CA ILE A 449 -24.31 10.07 -0.46
C ILE A 449 -24.94 9.87 -1.84
N ASP A 450 -25.87 10.76 -2.20
CA ASP A 450 -26.57 10.76 -3.49
C ASP A 450 -26.13 11.97 -4.33
N GLY A 451 -24.99 11.82 -5.01
CA GLY A 451 -24.53 12.79 -6.01
C GLY A 451 -24.01 14.11 -5.43
N ALA A 452 -23.12 14.04 -4.44
CA ALA A 452 -22.40 15.22 -3.97
C ALA A 452 -21.45 15.74 -5.06
N SER A 453 -21.14 17.04 -5.05
CA SER A 453 -20.14 17.62 -5.96
C SER A 453 -18.79 16.94 -5.75
N SER A 454 -18.06 16.65 -6.84
CA SER A 454 -16.67 16.18 -6.72
C SER A 454 -15.73 17.17 -6.04
N SER A 455 -16.14 18.43 -5.94
CA SER A 455 -15.42 19.49 -5.23
C SER A 455 -15.95 19.76 -3.81
N ASP A 456 -16.85 18.91 -3.30
CA ASP A 456 -17.30 18.97 -1.91
C ASP A 456 -16.12 18.82 -0.93
N GLU A 457 -16.09 19.60 0.14
CA GLU A 457 -14.95 19.64 1.07
C GLU A 457 -14.85 18.40 1.96
N VAL A 458 -15.94 17.65 2.13
CA VAL A 458 -16.03 16.51 3.04
C VAL A 458 -15.96 15.20 2.29
N VAL A 459 -16.79 15.02 1.25
CA VAL A 459 -16.91 13.74 0.52
C VAL A 459 -16.44 13.83 -0.94
N GLY A 460 -16.04 15.02 -1.41
CA GLY A 460 -15.64 15.25 -2.79
C GLY A 460 -14.25 14.69 -3.10
N TRP A 461 -14.13 14.03 -4.24
CA TRP A 461 -12.86 13.55 -4.79
C TRP A 461 -12.93 13.49 -6.32
N GLY A 462 -11.75 13.41 -6.96
CA GLY A 462 -11.62 13.29 -8.41
C GLY A 462 -11.73 14.62 -9.15
N PRO A 463 -11.81 14.58 -10.50
CA PRO A 463 -11.87 15.77 -11.34
C PRO A 463 -13.02 16.71 -10.97
N ARG A 464 -12.80 18.02 -11.13
CA ARG A 464 -13.85 19.03 -10.92
C ARG A 464 -15.06 18.81 -11.83
N SER A 465 -16.21 19.32 -11.39
CA SER A 465 -17.48 19.25 -12.12
C SER A 465 -18.05 17.83 -12.29
N GLY A 466 -17.63 16.89 -11.45
CA GLY A 466 -18.22 15.55 -11.35
C GLY A 466 -19.16 15.40 -10.15
N TYR A 467 -19.67 14.18 -9.99
CA TYR A 467 -20.56 13.79 -8.89
C TYR A 467 -20.06 12.53 -8.20
N VAL A 468 -20.08 12.52 -6.88
CA VAL A 468 -19.65 11.42 -6.01
C VAL A 468 -20.87 10.79 -5.32
N PHE A 469 -20.86 9.47 -5.23
CA PHE A 469 -21.91 8.66 -4.64
C PHE A 469 -21.32 7.65 -3.66
N GLN A 470 -22.08 7.37 -2.60
CA GLN A 470 -21.69 6.45 -1.53
C GLN A 470 -22.90 5.64 -1.07
N LYS A 471 -22.74 4.32 -0.91
CA LYS A 471 -23.65 3.50 -0.12
C LYS A 471 -23.29 3.63 1.35
N GLY A 472 -24.30 3.62 2.21
CA GLY A 472 -24.08 3.53 3.64
C GLY A 472 -23.51 2.16 4.00
N PHE A 473 -22.40 2.14 4.72
CA PHE A 473 -21.87 0.92 5.32
C PHE A 473 -21.35 1.19 6.74
N VAL A 474 -21.33 0.14 7.55
CA VAL A 474 -20.69 0.15 8.86
C VAL A 474 -20.03 -1.20 9.12
N GLU A 475 -18.92 -1.17 9.82
CA GLU A 475 -18.20 -2.34 10.27
C GLU A 475 -17.84 -2.22 11.74
N PHE A 476 -18.05 -3.29 12.50
CA PHE A 476 -17.88 -3.30 13.95
C PHE A 476 -17.56 -4.70 14.50
N PHE A 477 -17.00 -4.73 15.71
CA PHE A 477 -16.89 -5.95 16.51
C PHE A 477 -18.11 -6.14 17.41
N CYS A 478 -18.70 -7.33 17.41
CA CYS A 478 -19.80 -7.71 18.30
C CYS A 478 -19.69 -9.16 18.78
N ASP A 479 -20.58 -9.57 19.67
CA ASP A 479 -20.65 -10.94 20.18
C ASP A 479 -21.44 -11.84 19.22
N GLN A 480 -21.22 -13.15 19.30
CA GLN A 480 -21.90 -14.13 18.40
C GLN A 480 -23.43 -14.03 18.44
N VAL A 481 -24.01 -13.70 19.61
CA VAL A 481 -25.47 -13.53 19.75
C VAL A 481 -25.98 -12.40 18.84
N ASP A 482 -25.22 -11.32 18.69
CA ASP A 482 -25.59 -10.21 17.80
C ASP A 482 -25.44 -10.59 16.33
N VAL A 483 -24.45 -11.41 15.98
CA VAL A 483 -24.31 -11.98 14.62
C VAL A 483 -25.56 -12.77 14.24
N ASP A 484 -26.06 -13.63 15.14
CA ASP A 484 -27.26 -14.42 14.90
C ASP A 484 -28.52 -13.53 14.76
N VAL A 485 -28.60 -12.43 15.50
CA VAL A 485 -29.68 -11.43 15.39
C VAL A 485 -29.62 -10.69 14.06
N ILE A 486 -28.44 -10.25 13.64
CA ILE A 486 -28.22 -9.57 12.36
C ILE A 486 -28.57 -10.51 11.21
N GLU A 487 -28.10 -11.75 11.25
CA GLU A 487 -28.40 -12.77 10.24
C GLU A 487 -29.91 -12.97 10.05
N ARG A 488 -30.64 -13.16 11.16
CA ARG A 488 -32.10 -13.29 11.13
C ARG A 488 -32.77 -12.04 10.57
N ARG A 489 -32.35 -10.85 11.01
CA ARG A 489 -32.92 -9.58 10.54
C ARG A 489 -32.66 -9.36 9.04
N VAL A 490 -31.49 -9.74 8.53
CA VAL A 490 -31.20 -9.68 7.09
C VAL A 490 -32.12 -10.62 6.31
N GLN A 491 -32.36 -11.84 6.81
CA GLN A 491 -33.26 -12.80 6.17
C GLN A 491 -34.72 -12.32 6.17
N GLU A 492 -35.21 -11.76 7.27
CA GLU A 492 -36.62 -11.35 7.44
C GLU A 492 -36.93 -9.97 6.84
N HIS A 493 -36.00 -9.02 6.99
CA HIS A 493 -36.23 -7.60 6.70
C HIS A 493 -35.26 -7.02 5.66
N GLY A 494 -34.18 -7.71 5.32
CA GLY A 494 -33.17 -7.21 4.38
C GLY A 494 -33.68 -7.03 2.96
N LYS A 495 -34.65 -7.84 2.50
CA LYS A 495 -35.34 -7.71 1.19
C LYS A 495 -34.41 -7.52 -0.02
N GLY A 496 -33.19 -8.07 0.03
CA GLY A 496 -32.16 -7.89 -1.02
C GLY A 496 -31.48 -6.51 -1.03
N TRP A 497 -31.82 -5.60 -0.11
CA TRP A 497 -31.19 -4.29 0.04
C TRP A 497 -29.98 -4.29 0.96
N VAL A 498 -29.78 -5.35 1.73
CA VAL A 498 -28.71 -5.45 2.72
C VAL A 498 -27.79 -6.61 2.38
N HIS A 499 -26.51 -6.30 2.24
CA HIS A 499 -25.43 -7.28 2.14
C HIS A 499 -24.57 -7.21 3.40
N TRP A 500 -24.12 -8.36 3.87
CA TRP A 500 -23.29 -8.43 5.06
C TRP A 500 -22.24 -9.54 5.01
N PHE A 501 -21.18 -9.34 5.77
CA PHE A 501 -20.15 -10.35 6.07
C PHE A 501 -19.95 -10.40 7.58
N ALA A 502 -19.72 -11.59 8.12
CA ALA A 502 -19.29 -11.79 9.50
C ALA A 502 -18.18 -12.82 9.53
N GLY A 503 -17.13 -12.57 10.29
CA GLY A 503 -16.10 -13.57 10.50
C GLY A 503 -15.40 -13.45 11.83
N ASN A 504 -14.87 -14.58 12.30
CA ASN A 504 -14.10 -14.65 13.54
C ASN A 504 -12.63 -15.01 13.27
N LYS A 505 -11.84 -15.00 14.35
CA LYS A 505 -10.44 -15.39 14.32
C LYS A 505 -10.23 -16.88 13.98
N ASN A 506 -11.19 -17.73 14.33
CA ASN A 506 -11.10 -19.19 14.15
C ASN A 506 -11.32 -19.65 12.70
N GLY A 507 -11.64 -18.71 11.80
CA GLY A 507 -11.82 -18.98 10.37
C GLY A 507 -13.27 -19.16 9.95
N ASP A 508 -14.23 -19.06 10.87
CA ASP A 508 -15.65 -19.08 10.51
C ASP A 508 -16.01 -17.77 9.78
N CYS A 509 -16.75 -17.91 8.68
CA CYS A 509 -17.29 -16.80 7.91
C CYS A 509 -18.77 -17.05 7.59
N ARG A 510 -19.60 -16.00 7.68
CA ARG A 510 -21.01 -16.01 7.29
C ARG A 510 -21.31 -14.81 6.41
N SER A 511 -22.13 -14.99 5.38
CA SER A 511 -22.53 -13.91 4.48
C SER A 511 -23.81 -14.27 3.74
N ASN A 512 -24.53 -13.26 3.28
CA ASN A 512 -25.59 -13.41 2.26
C ASN A 512 -25.15 -12.92 0.87
N VAL A 513 -23.89 -12.50 0.72
CA VAL A 513 -23.35 -12.06 -0.56
C VAL A 513 -23.11 -13.29 -1.43
N PRO A 514 -23.57 -13.32 -2.69
CA PRO A 514 -23.30 -14.43 -3.60
C PRO A 514 -21.80 -14.64 -3.81
N GLU A 515 -21.41 -15.86 -4.15
CA GLU A 515 -20.04 -16.20 -4.55
C GLU A 515 -19.60 -15.31 -5.72
N ASN A 516 -18.43 -14.65 -5.60
CA ASN A 516 -17.94 -13.58 -6.50
C ASN A 516 -18.78 -12.29 -6.53
N GLY A 517 -19.65 -12.07 -5.54
CA GLY A 517 -20.47 -10.87 -5.41
C GLY A 517 -19.63 -9.63 -5.08
N ARG A 518 -19.75 -8.60 -5.92
CA ARG A 518 -18.98 -7.35 -5.79
C ARG A 518 -19.88 -6.18 -5.39
N ASN A 519 -19.62 -5.59 -4.25
CA ASN A 519 -20.36 -4.41 -3.80
C ASN A 519 -19.50 -3.15 -3.95
N ALA A 520 -19.64 -2.45 -5.09
CA ALA A 520 -19.15 -1.07 -5.19
C ALA A 520 -19.96 -0.21 -4.20
N VAL A 521 -19.28 0.38 -3.22
CA VAL A 521 -19.87 1.24 -2.19
C VAL A 521 -19.52 2.71 -2.36
N THR A 522 -18.49 3.04 -3.13
CA THR A 522 -18.15 4.44 -3.48
C THR A 522 -17.83 4.54 -4.96
N TRP A 523 -18.47 5.46 -5.66
CA TRP A 523 -18.21 5.72 -7.07
C TRP A 523 -18.37 7.19 -7.44
N GLY A 524 -17.73 7.59 -8.54
CA GLY A 524 -17.73 8.93 -9.08
C GLY A 524 -18.07 8.93 -10.56
N VAL A 525 -18.77 9.97 -11.01
CA VAL A 525 -19.09 10.22 -12.42
C VAL A 525 -18.48 11.56 -12.79
N PHE A 526 -17.50 11.55 -13.70
CA PHE A 526 -16.73 12.73 -14.07
C PHE A 526 -16.88 13.06 -15.56
N PRO A 527 -16.90 14.35 -15.94
CA PRO A 527 -17.00 14.74 -17.34
C PRO A 527 -15.87 14.16 -18.20
N GLY A 528 -16.22 13.49 -19.29
CA GLY A 528 -15.24 12.94 -20.24
C GLY A 528 -14.46 11.72 -19.74
N GLN A 529 -14.88 11.08 -18.65
CA GLN A 529 -14.24 9.87 -18.10
C GLN A 529 -15.27 8.75 -17.88
N GLU A 530 -14.79 7.50 -17.81
CA GLU A 530 -15.62 6.37 -17.36
C GLU A 530 -16.01 6.51 -15.89
N ILE A 531 -17.01 5.74 -15.46
CA ILE A 531 -17.41 5.70 -14.05
C ILE A 531 -16.26 5.16 -13.21
N ALA A 532 -15.94 5.91 -12.17
CA ALA A 532 -14.85 5.64 -11.25
C ALA A 532 -15.37 4.90 -10.02
N GLN A 533 -14.74 3.81 -9.57
CA GLN A 533 -15.16 3.06 -8.37
C GLN A 533 -13.99 2.91 -7.40
N THR A 534 -14.03 3.60 -6.27
CA THR A 534 -12.88 3.68 -5.33
C THR A 534 -12.93 2.66 -4.20
N THR A 535 -14.12 2.18 -3.84
CA THR A 535 -14.33 1.34 -2.67
C THR A 535 -15.24 0.18 -3.02
N ILE A 536 -14.71 -1.04 -2.91
CA ILE A 536 -15.42 -2.31 -3.15
C ILE A 536 -15.36 -3.16 -1.88
N ILE A 537 -16.49 -3.76 -1.52
CA ILE A 537 -16.59 -4.74 -0.44
C ILE A 537 -17.01 -6.09 -1.04
N GLU A 538 -16.08 -7.04 -1.04
CA GLU A 538 -16.24 -8.42 -1.51
C GLU A 538 -15.59 -9.40 -0.51
N GLU A 539 -15.85 -10.70 -0.68
CA GLU A 539 -15.50 -11.73 0.30
C GLU A 539 -13.99 -11.79 0.57
N GLU A 540 -13.16 -11.84 -0.46
CA GLU A 540 -11.71 -11.92 -0.34
C GLU A 540 -11.13 -10.69 0.37
N SER A 541 -11.66 -9.50 0.05
CA SER A 541 -11.23 -8.26 0.70
C SER A 541 -11.62 -8.25 2.17
N PHE A 542 -12.83 -8.70 2.51
CA PHE A 542 -13.29 -8.82 3.87
C PHE A 542 -12.45 -9.83 4.67
N LEU A 543 -12.17 -11.01 4.12
CA LEU A 543 -11.36 -12.03 4.77
C LEU A 543 -9.92 -11.55 5.01
N SER A 544 -9.30 -10.89 4.02
CA SER A 544 -7.97 -10.33 4.20
C SER A 544 -7.95 -9.22 5.27
N TRP A 545 -8.98 -8.40 5.35
CA TRP A 545 -9.09 -7.38 6.39
C TRP A 545 -9.36 -7.99 7.77
N LYS A 546 -10.25 -8.99 7.85
CA LYS A 546 -10.58 -9.70 9.08
C LYS A 546 -9.32 -10.14 9.82
N ASP A 547 -8.40 -10.78 9.11
CA ASP A 547 -7.16 -11.26 9.71
C ASP A 547 -6.28 -10.12 10.24
N GLU A 548 -6.21 -8.99 9.52
CA GLU A 548 -5.51 -7.79 9.98
C GLU A 548 -6.21 -7.16 11.20
N ALA A 549 -7.53 -7.07 11.21
CA ALA A 549 -8.32 -6.53 12.31
C ALA A 549 -8.12 -7.35 13.60
N PHE A 550 -8.06 -8.68 13.50
CA PHE A 550 -7.74 -9.54 14.66
C PHE A 550 -6.25 -9.50 15.05
N SER A 551 -5.33 -9.20 14.12
CA SER A 551 -3.92 -8.90 14.43
C SER A 551 -3.81 -7.64 15.29
N ILE A 552 -4.55 -6.57 14.97
CA ILE A 552 -4.56 -5.31 15.72
C ILE A 552 -4.91 -5.54 17.19
N TRP A 553 -5.88 -6.41 17.50
CA TRP A 553 -6.17 -6.78 18.89
C TRP A 553 -4.98 -7.46 19.60
N SER A 554 -4.24 -8.30 18.88
CA SER A 554 -3.04 -8.96 19.42
C SER A 554 -1.91 -7.96 19.68
N GLU A 555 -1.75 -7.00 18.77
CA GLU A 555 -0.78 -5.91 18.89
C GLU A 555 -1.13 -4.96 20.03
N TRP A 556 -2.42 -4.68 20.25
CA TRP A 556 -2.86 -3.91 21.40
C TRP A 556 -2.66 -4.70 22.70
N ALA A 557 -2.90 -6.00 22.70
CA ALA A 557 -2.66 -6.86 23.86
C ALA A 557 -1.18 -6.93 24.24
N SER A 558 -0.27 -6.96 23.26
CA SER A 558 1.19 -7.05 23.50
C SER A 558 1.78 -5.83 24.20
N LEU A 559 1.07 -4.69 24.19
CA LEU A 559 1.44 -3.48 24.93
C LEU A 559 1.45 -3.69 26.44
N TYR A 560 0.69 -4.68 26.92
CA TYR A 560 0.54 -4.98 28.34
C TYR A 560 1.27 -6.28 28.71
N LYS A 561 1.65 -6.39 29.99
CA LYS A 561 2.38 -7.54 30.50
C LYS A 561 1.57 -8.84 30.31
N PRO A 562 2.20 -9.99 30.01
CA PRO A 562 1.54 -11.29 29.77
C PRO A 562 0.44 -11.70 30.77
N GLN A 563 0.58 -11.34 32.05
CA GLN A 563 -0.35 -11.71 33.12
C GLN A 563 -1.24 -10.55 33.60
N SER A 564 -1.27 -9.45 32.85
CA SER A 564 -2.07 -8.28 33.19
C SER A 564 -3.56 -8.50 32.85
N ALA A 565 -4.45 -7.83 33.58
CA ALA A 565 -5.90 -7.92 33.33
C ALA A 565 -6.25 -7.33 31.95
N GLU A 566 -5.51 -6.30 31.54
CA GLU A 566 -5.63 -5.62 30.25
C GLU A 566 -5.35 -6.58 29.10
N ARG A 567 -4.24 -7.32 29.17
CA ARG A 567 -3.88 -8.30 28.15
C ARG A 567 -4.89 -9.44 28.06
N GLN A 568 -5.32 -9.99 29.21
CA GLN A 568 -6.31 -11.06 29.24
C GLN A 568 -7.65 -10.62 28.63
N LEU A 569 -8.09 -9.38 28.90
CA LEU A 569 -9.30 -8.82 28.31
C LEU A 569 -9.18 -8.71 26.78
N LEU A 570 -8.09 -8.13 26.28
CA LEU A 570 -7.89 -7.91 24.85
C LEU A 570 -7.75 -9.23 24.07
N GLU A 571 -7.02 -10.20 24.63
CA GLU A 571 -6.90 -11.54 24.05
C GLU A 571 -8.26 -12.26 24.05
N LYS A 572 -9.03 -12.15 25.14
CA LYS A 572 -10.39 -12.71 25.21
C LYS A 572 -11.31 -12.09 24.16
N VAL A 573 -11.32 -10.76 24.03
CA VAL A 573 -12.09 -10.04 23.02
C VAL A 573 -11.74 -10.52 21.61
N ARG A 574 -10.45 -10.62 21.30
CA ARG A 574 -9.96 -11.12 20.02
C ARG A 574 -10.46 -12.55 19.72
N ASP A 575 -10.48 -13.41 20.73
CA ASP A 575 -10.78 -14.84 20.56
C ASP A 575 -12.28 -15.14 20.52
N GLU A 576 -13.12 -14.31 21.15
CA GLU A 576 -14.57 -14.55 21.29
C GLU A 576 -15.44 -13.72 20.33
N ARG A 577 -14.99 -12.54 19.89
CA ARG A 577 -15.81 -11.62 19.08
C ARG A 577 -15.75 -11.90 17.58
N TRP A 578 -16.76 -11.36 16.90
CA TRP A 578 -16.91 -11.40 15.45
C TRP A 578 -16.73 -10.01 14.87
N LEU A 579 -16.03 -9.93 13.74
CA LEU A 579 -16.04 -8.74 12.89
C LEU A 579 -17.24 -8.83 11.94
N VAL A 580 -18.05 -7.78 11.87
CA VAL A 580 -19.23 -7.72 11.01
C VAL A 580 -19.18 -6.48 10.14
N SER A 581 -19.37 -6.64 8.83
CA SER A 581 -19.49 -5.56 7.85
C SER A 581 -20.86 -5.60 7.19
N ILE A 582 -21.57 -4.47 7.16
CA ILE A 582 -22.94 -4.37 6.64
C ILE A 582 -23.05 -3.20 5.67
N VAL A 583 -23.58 -3.46 4.48
CA VAL A 583 -23.83 -2.48 3.41
C VAL A 583 -25.33 -2.40 3.14
N HIS A 584 -25.87 -1.19 3.10
CA HIS A 584 -27.22 -0.94 2.61
C HIS A 584 -27.18 -0.35 1.19
N HIS A 585 -27.87 -0.97 0.23
CA HIS A 585 -27.80 -0.62 -1.19
C HIS A 585 -28.63 0.59 -1.59
N ASP A 586 -29.62 0.98 -0.79
CA ASP A 586 -30.40 2.21 -1.00
C ASP A 586 -29.60 3.45 -0.58
N TYR A 587 -28.68 3.89 -1.45
CA TYR A 587 -27.86 5.08 -1.22
C TYR A 587 -28.64 6.40 -1.27
N ARG A 588 -29.86 6.38 -1.83
CA ARG A 588 -30.73 7.57 -1.89
C ARG A 588 -31.38 7.88 -0.55
N ASN A 589 -31.62 6.85 0.25
CA ASN A 589 -32.13 7.00 1.60
C ASN A 589 -30.97 6.96 2.61
N THR A 590 -30.56 8.15 3.05
CA THR A 590 -29.43 8.32 3.96
C THR A 590 -29.61 7.67 5.34
N GLN A 591 -30.85 7.34 5.70
CA GLN A 591 -31.19 6.71 6.97
C GLN A 591 -31.37 5.19 6.88
N ALA A 592 -31.41 4.61 5.66
CA ALA A 592 -31.86 3.24 5.48
C ALA A 592 -31.02 2.19 6.25
N LEU A 593 -29.68 2.32 6.23
CA LEU A 593 -28.79 1.46 7.02
C LEU A 593 -29.08 1.59 8.52
N TRP A 594 -29.22 2.82 8.99
CA TRP A 594 -29.36 3.10 10.42
C TRP A 594 -30.72 2.69 10.96
N THR A 595 -31.79 2.93 10.20
CA THR A 595 -33.13 2.39 10.47
C THR A 595 -33.07 0.87 10.54
N PHE A 596 -32.43 0.21 9.56
CA PHE A 596 -32.30 -1.25 9.57
C PHE A 596 -31.55 -1.77 10.81
N LEU A 597 -30.50 -1.10 11.27
CA LEU A 597 -29.71 -1.56 12.43
C LEU A 597 -30.32 -1.17 13.78
N LEU A 598 -30.94 0.01 13.89
CA LEU A 598 -31.29 0.64 15.17
C LEU A 598 -32.80 0.70 15.47
N ASP A 599 -33.68 0.43 14.51
CA ASP A 599 -35.11 0.36 14.83
C ASP A 599 -35.41 -0.94 15.57
N ASP A 600 -35.79 -0.80 16.85
CA ASP A 600 -36.20 -1.93 17.70
C ASP A 600 -37.58 -2.48 17.32
N THR A 601 -38.33 -1.79 16.44
CA THR A 601 -39.65 -2.20 15.92
C THR A 601 -39.57 -3.36 14.92
N ALA A 602 -38.38 -3.71 14.46
CA ALA A 602 -38.07 -4.89 13.64
C ALA A 602 -37.38 -6.00 14.45
N SER A 603 -37.69 -6.13 15.74
CA SER A 603 -37.41 -7.31 16.56
C SER A 603 -38.71 -8.10 16.75
N PRO A 604 -38.68 -9.44 16.83
CA PRO A 604 -39.88 -10.28 16.89
C PRO A 604 -40.81 -10.00 18.07
#